data_AF-A0A3N6H9G6-F1
#
_entry.id   AF-A0A3N6H9G6-F1
#
_cell.length_a   1.000
_cell.length_b   1.000
_cell.length_c   1.000
_cell.angle_alpha   90.00
_cell.angle_beta   90.00
_cell.angle_gamma   90.00
#
_symmetry.space_group_name_H-M   'P 1'
#
loop_
_entity.id
_entity.type
_entity.pdbx_description
1 polymer ?
#
loop_
_entity_poly.entity_id
_entity_poly.type
_entity_poly.pdbx_seq_one_letter_code
_entity_poly.pdbx_strand_id
1 'polypeptide(L)'
;MDLSHLRVEKTSEYDVSLTPEGSAQLPGFGDGTGGAAEAEKSLLSELIEAFNAKFGTDFTEEDVRKPFNKTKEDPKVRAAAVVNDEANFGKVFDRAFADNMADHIETTAGIGRQYFGPDKSFRSNLDRSARRAAWRMIRREENVDE
;
A
#
# COMPACT_ATOMS: atom_id res chain seq x y z
N MET A 1 -25.45 50.68 14.93
CA MET A 1 -24.55 50.05 13.94
C MET A 1 -24.07 48.77 14.57
N ASP A 2 -24.32 47.65 13.88
CA ASP A 2 -24.50 46.31 14.45
C ASP A 2 -24.25 45.27 13.33
N LEU A 3 -23.94 43.99 13.57
CA LEU A 3 -23.87 43.24 14.83
C LEU A 3 -22.52 42.48 14.91
N SER A 4 -22.18 41.98 16.10
CA SER A 4 -20.98 41.20 16.41
C SER A 4 -21.01 39.75 15.89
N HIS A 5 -19.82 39.12 15.90
CA HIS A 5 -19.54 37.67 15.90
C HIS A 5 -19.62 36.90 14.56
N LEU A 6 -18.43 36.48 14.08
CA LEU A 6 -18.29 35.33 13.19
C LEU A 6 -18.41 34.02 13.98
N ARG A 7 -19.31 33.16 13.55
CA ARG A 7 -19.65 31.85 14.14
C ARG A 7 -18.90 30.75 13.39
N VAL A 8 -18.34 29.78 14.12
CA VAL A 8 -17.81 28.55 13.53
C VAL A 8 -18.99 27.63 13.20
N GLU A 9 -19.09 27.17 11.95
CA GLU A 9 -20.06 26.14 11.56
C GLU A 9 -19.40 24.76 11.49
N LYS A 10 -20.11 23.76 12.01
CA LYS A 10 -19.76 22.34 12.02
C LYS A 10 -20.52 21.66 10.89
N THR A 11 -19.81 21.15 9.89
CA THR A 11 -20.47 20.49 8.74
C THR A 11 -20.56 18.97 8.95
N SER A 12 -21.80 18.47 8.95
CA SER A 12 -22.26 17.09 8.70
C SER A 12 -21.60 15.93 9.46
N GLU A 13 -22.34 15.37 10.42
CA GLU A 13 -22.33 13.93 10.67
C GLU A 13 -23.03 13.22 9.48
N TYR A 14 -22.43 12.17 8.94
CA TYR A 14 -23.06 11.29 7.96
C TYR A 14 -23.53 10.01 8.66
N ASP A 15 -24.85 9.88 8.82
CA ASP A 15 -25.50 8.61 9.09
C ASP A 15 -25.55 7.79 7.80
N VAL A 16 -25.17 6.51 7.87
CA VAL A 16 -25.19 5.57 6.74
C VAL A 16 -25.98 4.34 7.16
N SER A 17 -27.30 4.50 7.21
CA SER A 17 -28.24 3.39 7.21
C SER A 17 -28.57 3.01 5.76
N LEU A 18 -28.26 1.76 5.38
CA LEU A 18 -28.58 1.21 4.06
C LEU A 18 -29.91 0.46 4.12
N THR A 19 -30.94 0.99 3.45
CA THR A 19 -32.21 0.29 3.23
C THR A 19 -32.09 -0.65 2.02
N PRO A 20 -32.46 -1.95 2.13
CA PRO A 20 -32.36 -2.89 1.02
C PRO A 20 -33.63 -2.90 0.16
N GLU A 21 -33.51 -2.50 -1.11
CA GLU A 21 -34.55 -2.75 -2.13
C GLU A 21 -33.92 -3.23 -3.46
N GLY A 22 -34.51 -4.28 -4.04
CA GLY A 22 -34.34 -4.66 -5.45
C GLY A 22 -33.21 -5.65 -5.76
N SER A 23 -33.58 -6.85 -6.20
CA SER A 23 -32.64 -7.87 -6.69
C SER A 23 -32.05 -7.49 -8.05
N ALA A 24 -30.86 -6.90 -8.07
CA ALA A 24 -30.07 -6.76 -9.28
C ALA A 24 -29.46 -8.10 -9.69
N GLN A 25 -30.01 -8.74 -10.72
CA GLN A 25 -29.41 -9.94 -11.32
C GLN A 25 -28.14 -9.56 -12.07
N LEU A 26 -26.99 -9.84 -11.46
CA LEU A 26 -25.69 -9.81 -12.13
C LEU A 26 -25.64 -10.96 -13.16
N PRO A 27 -25.27 -10.72 -14.43
CA PRO A 27 -25.15 -11.78 -15.42
C PRO A 27 -24.04 -12.75 -15.00
N GLY A 28 -24.36 -14.05 -14.99
CA GLY A 28 -23.45 -15.09 -14.52
C GLY A 28 -22.18 -15.21 -15.36
N PHE A 29 -21.09 -15.62 -14.71
CA PHE A 29 -19.80 -15.91 -15.37
C PHE A 29 -19.98 -17.01 -16.41
N GLY A 30 -19.90 -16.62 -17.68
CA GLY A 30 -19.95 -17.54 -18.82
C GLY A 30 -18.66 -18.33 -18.96
N ASP A 31 -18.81 -19.59 -19.34
CA ASP A 31 -17.73 -20.57 -19.49
C ASP A 31 -16.65 -20.09 -20.48
N GLY A 32 -15.46 -19.80 -19.95
CA GLY A 32 -14.36 -19.14 -20.66
C GLY A 32 -13.06 -19.90 -20.47
N THR A 33 -12.73 -20.72 -21.46
CA THR A 33 -11.58 -21.63 -21.52
C THR A 33 -10.30 -21.11 -20.87
N GLY A 34 -9.71 -21.95 -20.02
CA GLY A 34 -8.49 -21.62 -19.29
C GLY A 34 -7.31 -21.21 -20.17
N GLY A 35 -6.78 -20.04 -19.86
CA GLY A 35 -5.44 -19.60 -20.19
C GLY A 35 -5.06 -18.62 -19.10
N ALA A 36 -4.26 -19.06 -18.14
CA ALA A 36 -3.62 -18.12 -17.22
C ALA A 36 -2.67 -17.28 -18.09
N ALA A 37 -3.13 -16.11 -18.51
CA ALA A 37 -2.23 -15.09 -19.02
C ALA A 37 -1.20 -14.87 -17.91
N GLU A 38 0.07 -15.13 -18.21
CA GLU A 38 1.15 -14.57 -17.40
C GLU A 38 0.86 -13.08 -17.33
N ALA A 39 0.56 -12.57 -16.13
CA ALA A 39 0.28 -11.16 -15.97
C ALA A 39 1.50 -10.40 -16.49
N GLU A 40 1.30 -9.49 -17.45
CA GLU A 40 2.39 -8.68 -18.01
C GLU A 40 3.19 -8.11 -16.83
N LYS A 41 4.48 -8.47 -16.77
CA LYS A 41 5.30 -8.15 -15.62
C LYS A 41 5.37 -6.64 -15.47
N SER A 42 5.22 -6.17 -14.24
CA SER A 42 5.45 -4.78 -13.93
C SER A 42 6.91 -4.43 -14.24
N LEU A 43 7.18 -3.21 -14.70
CA LEU A 43 8.56 -2.71 -14.89
C LEU A 43 9.41 -2.84 -13.61
N LEU A 44 8.78 -2.83 -12.43
CA LEU A 44 9.44 -3.03 -11.15
C LEU A 44 9.71 -4.53 -10.88
N SER A 45 8.80 -5.43 -11.30
CA SER A 45 9.04 -6.88 -11.28
C SER A 45 10.20 -7.28 -12.19
N GLU A 46 10.27 -6.77 -13.43
CA GLU A 46 11.38 -7.03 -14.36
C GLU A 46 12.73 -6.53 -13.82
N LEU A 47 12.74 -5.32 -13.24
CA LEU A 47 13.92 -4.76 -12.58
C LEU A 47 14.40 -5.65 -11.43
N ILE A 48 13.47 -6.16 -10.61
CA ILE A 48 13.79 -7.01 -9.46
C ILE A 48 14.28 -8.39 -9.90
N GLU A 49 13.71 -8.99 -10.94
CA GLU A 49 14.22 -10.24 -11.51
C GLU A 49 15.66 -10.08 -12.04
N ALA A 50 15.93 -9.01 -12.79
CA ALA A 50 17.27 -8.71 -13.29
C ALA A 50 18.27 -8.41 -12.15
N PHE A 51 17.82 -7.74 -11.09
CA PHE A 51 18.63 -7.47 -9.90
C PHE A 51 18.97 -8.77 -9.14
N ASN A 52 17.97 -9.60 -8.86
CA ASN A 52 18.12 -10.89 -8.21
C ASN A 52 19.06 -11.82 -8.97
N ALA A 53 18.87 -11.95 -10.29
CA ALA A 53 19.74 -12.76 -11.14
C ALA A 53 21.21 -12.28 -11.15
N LYS A 54 21.44 -10.97 -10.99
CA LYS A 54 22.78 -10.37 -10.98
C LYS A 54 23.48 -10.44 -9.62
N PHE A 55 22.74 -10.28 -8.53
CA PHE A 55 23.29 -10.13 -7.18
C PHE A 55 23.06 -11.32 -6.25
N GLY A 56 22.30 -12.34 -6.68
CA GLY A 56 21.98 -13.52 -5.86
C GLY A 56 21.06 -13.20 -4.69
N THR A 57 20.14 -12.26 -4.88
CA THR A 57 19.14 -11.84 -3.87
C THR A 57 17.78 -12.45 -4.16
N ASP A 58 16.94 -12.54 -3.13
CA ASP A 58 15.55 -12.99 -3.21
C ASP A 58 14.55 -11.83 -3.00
N PHE A 59 14.87 -10.63 -3.50
CA PHE A 59 13.98 -9.47 -3.34
C PHE A 59 12.66 -9.68 -4.06
N THR A 60 11.58 -9.18 -3.47
CA THR A 60 10.25 -9.13 -4.04
C THR A 60 9.90 -7.70 -4.42
N GLU A 61 8.81 -7.52 -5.16
CA GLU A 61 8.30 -6.19 -5.47
C GLU A 61 7.93 -5.41 -4.19
N GLU A 62 7.44 -6.09 -3.15
CA GLU A 62 7.04 -5.48 -1.88
C GLU A 62 8.20 -4.80 -1.12
N ASP A 63 9.42 -5.34 -1.22
CA ASP A 63 10.61 -4.81 -0.55
C ASP A 63 11.02 -3.42 -1.07
N VAL A 64 10.62 -3.08 -2.30
CA VAL A 64 10.96 -1.82 -2.97
C VAL A 64 9.74 -0.94 -3.32
N ARG A 65 8.53 -1.51 -3.42
CA ARG A 65 7.31 -0.83 -3.90
C ARG A 65 6.98 0.42 -3.08
N LYS A 66 7.09 0.35 -1.75
CA LYS A 66 6.79 1.48 -0.86
C LYS A 66 7.76 2.67 -1.05
N PRO A 67 9.10 2.50 -0.90
CA PRO A 67 10.04 3.60 -1.15
C PRO A 67 10.03 4.07 -2.61
N PHE A 68 9.81 3.18 -3.58
CA PHE A 68 9.69 3.55 -5.00
C PHE A 68 8.51 4.49 -5.24
N ASN A 69 7.30 4.12 -4.79
CA ASN A 69 6.11 4.97 -4.97
C ASN A 69 6.24 6.30 -4.21
N LYS A 70 6.73 6.29 -2.96
CA LYS A 70 7.01 7.52 -2.18
C LYS A 70 7.96 8.47 -2.93
N THR A 71 8.97 7.93 -3.61
CA THR A 71 9.92 8.72 -4.43
C THR A 71 9.27 9.25 -5.70
N LYS A 72 8.53 8.41 -6.43
CA LYS A 72 7.81 8.75 -7.67
C LYS A 72 6.72 9.81 -7.46
N GLU A 73 6.19 9.90 -6.24
CA GLU A 73 5.17 10.87 -5.84
C GLU A 73 5.76 12.20 -5.33
N ASP A 74 7.06 12.27 -5.02
CA ASP A 74 7.71 13.51 -4.56
C ASP A 74 7.62 14.61 -5.64
N PRO A 75 7.05 15.80 -5.33
CA PRO A 75 6.89 16.88 -6.30
C PRO A 75 8.20 17.34 -6.97
N LYS A 76 9.34 17.29 -6.27
CA LYS A 76 10.66 17.64 -6.83
C LYS A 76 11.15 16.59 -7.80
N VAL A 77 10.95 15.30 -7.48
CA VAL A 77 11.30 14.19 -8.37
C VAL A 77 10.44 14.24 -9.63
N ARG A 78 9.12 14.46 -9.49
CA ARG A 78 8.21 14.62 -10.64
C ARG A 78 8.54 15.83 -11.50
N ALA A 79 8.87 16.97 -10.89
CA ALA A 79 9.33 18.15 -11.63
C ALA A 79 10.66 17.88 -12.36
N ALA A 80 11.61 17.22 -11.69
CA ALA A 80 12.89 16.86 -12.30
C ALA A 80 12.74 15.94 -13.51
N ALA A 81 11.81 14.98 -13.49
CA ALA A 81 11.52 14.09 -14.62
C ALA A 81 10.96 14.80 -15.86
N VAL A 82 10.28 15.95 -15.68
CA VAL A 82 9.65 16.70 -16.78
C VAL A 82 10.63 17.69 -17.43
N VAL A 83 11.62 18.19 -16.70
CA VAL A 83 12.50 19.30 -17.16
C VAL A 83 13.93 18.88 -17.49
N ASN A 84 14.34 17.64 -17.19
CA ASN A 84 15.70 17.15 -17.39
C ASN A 84 15.75 15.94 -18.32
N ASP A 85 16.94 15.63 -18.83
CA ASP A 85 17.26 14.29 -19.32
C ASP A 85 17.37 13.27 -18.17
N GLU A 86 17.39 11.98 -18.52
CA GLU A 86 17.45 10.87 -17.55
C GLU A 86 18.68 10.96 -16.63
N ALA A 87 19.84 11.39 -17.16
CA ALA A 87 21.09 11.48 -16.39
C ALA A 87 21.07 12.59 -15.33
N ASN A 88 20.38 13.71 -15.59
CA ASN A 88 20.19 14.78 -14.63
C ASN A 88 18.98 14.53 -13.71
N PHE A 89 17.94 13.83 -14.19
CA PHE A 89 16.86 13.30 -13.36
C PHE A 89 17.39 12.32 -12.29
N GLY A 90 18.26 11.38 -12.66
CA GLY A 90 18.86 10.39 -11.75
C GLY A 90 19.51 11.05 -10.53
N LYS A 91 20.22 12.17 -10.70
CA LYS A 91 20.82 12.92 -9.57
C LYS A 91 19.82 13.37 -8.50
N VAL A 92 18.56 13.59 -8.88
CA VAL A 92 17.45 13.94 -7.97
C VAL A 92 16.75 12.68 -7.46
N PHE A 93 16.45 11.74 -8.37
CA PHE A 93 15.77 10.49 -8.06
C PHE A 93 16.59 9.60 -7.12
N ASP A 94 17.84 9.29 -7.45
CA ASP A 94 18.70 8.35 -6.72
C ASP A 94 18.88 8.77 -5.26
N ARG A 95 19.03 10.08 -5.02
CA ARG A 95 19.11 10.63 -3.67
C ARG A 95 17.81 10.44 -2.90
N ALA A 96 16.69 10.86 -3.48
CA ALA A 96 15.38 10.73 -2.83
C ALA A 96 14.99 9.27 -2.62
N PHE A 97 15.35 8.37 -3.54
CA PHE A 97 15.13 6.94 -3.44
C PHE A 97 15.99 6.30 -2.35
N ALA A 98 17.28 6.67 -2.26
CA ALA A 98 18.17 6.20 -1.20
C ALA A 98 17.68 6.63 0.20
N ASP A 99 17.28 7.90 0.35
CA ASP A 99 16.70 8.41 1.60
C ASP A 99 15.41 7.63 1.97
N ASN A 100 14.50 7.45 1.00
CA ASN A 100 13.26 6.68 1.20
C ASN A 100 13.49 5.19 1.48
N MET A 101 14.54 4.60 0.92
CA MET A 101 14.94 3.22 1.16
C MET A 101 15.52 3.04 2.57
N ALA A 102 16.34 3.99 3.03
CA ALA A 102 16.85 4.01 4.40
C ALA A 102 15.71 4.10 5.42
N ASP A 103 14.76 5.04 5.24
CA ASP A 103 13.52 5.14 6.02
C ASP A 103 12.77 3.81 6.08
N HIS A 104 12.64 3.13 4.94
CA HIS A 104 11.90 1.88 4.83
C HIS A 104 12.58 0.74 5.60
N ILE A 105 13.88 0.56 5.39
CA ILE A 105 14.69 -0.46 6.07
C ILE A 105 14.72 -0.20 7.59
N GLU A 106 14.89 1.05 8.03
CA GLU A 106 14.85 1.37 9.46
C GLU A 106 13.48 1.05 10.08
N THR A 107 12.39 1.40 9.39
CA THR A 107 11.02 1.10 9.83
C THR A 107 10.80 -0.41 9.95
N THR A 108 11.15 -1.18 8.91
CA THR A 108 10.97 -2.64 8.88
C THR A 108 11.82 -3.33 9.95
N ALA A 109 13.09 -2.93 10.09
CA ALA A 109 13.95 -3.41 11.15
C ALA A 109 13.46 -2.99 12.55
N GLY A 110 12.84 -1.82 12.68
CA GLY A 110 12.20 -1.34 13.92
C GLY A 110 11.04 -2.22 14.37
N ILE A 111 10.16 -2.59 13.42
CA ILE A 111 9.06 -3.56 13.67
C ILE A 111 9.64 -4.91 14.10
N GLY A 112 10.67 -5.41 13.41
CA GLY A 112 11.37 -6.63 13.80
C GLY A 112 11.94 -6.58 15.22
N ARG A 113 12.65 -5.50 15.58
CA ARG A 113 13.20 -5.28 16.93
C ARG A 113 12.11 -5.26 18.01
N GLN A 114 10.94 -4.68 17.74
CA GLN A 114 9.82 -4.69 18.69
C GLN A 114 9.14 -6.06 18.79
N TYR A 115 8.97 -6.76 17.66
CA TYR A 115 8.31 -8.07 17.61
C TYR A 115 9.12 -9.20 18.26
N PHE A 116 10.44 -9.19 18.04
CA PHE A 116 11.37 -10.17 18.62
C PHE A 116 12.06 -9.68 19.90
N GLY A 117 11.67 -8.50 20.40
CA GLY A 117 12.22 -7.90 21.61
C GLY A 117 11.87 -8.66 22.91
N PRO A 118 12.50 -8.28 24.04
CA PRO A 118 12.23 -8.92 25.34
C PRO A 118 10.81 -8.63 25.86
N ASP A 119 10.21 -7.50 25.46
CA ASP A 119 8.82 -7.20 25.79
C ASP A 119 7.85 -8.00 24.91
N LYS A 120 7.32 -9.08 25.50
CA LYS A 120 6.30 -9.94 24.87
C LYS A 120 4.94 -9.24 24.70
N SER A 121 4.71 -8.07 25.30
CA SER A 121 3.42 -7.37 25.24
C SER A 121 3.11 -6.90 23.82
N PHE A 122 4.08 -6.33 23.11
CA PHE A 122 3.92 -5.86 21.72
C PHE A 122 3.49 -7.02 20.81
N ARG A 123 4.30 -8.08 20.76
CA ARG A 123 4.01 -9.29 19.99
C ARG A 123 2.66 -9.90 20.33
N SER A 124 2.36 -10.09 21.62
CA SER A 124 1.11 -10.74 22.05
C SER A 124 -0.14 -9.94 21.66
N ASN A 125 -0.05 -8.60 21.64
CA ASN A 125 -1.15 -7.74 21.20
C ASN A 125 -1.27 -7.71 19.68
N LEU A 126 -0.15 -7.67 18.94
CA LEU A 126 -0.16 -7.73 17.48
C LEU A 126 -0.72 -9.07 16.98
N ASP A 127 -0.21 -10.21 17.47
CA ASP A 127 -0.65 -11.56 17.13
C ASP A 127 -2.16 -11.74 17.38
N ARG A 128 -2.64 -11.26 18.54
CA ARG A 128 -4.07 -11.33 18.90
C ARG A 128 -4.94 -10.50 17.96
N SER A 129 -4.47 -9.31 17.58
CA SER A 129 -5.22 -8.36 16.75
C SER A 129 -5.27 -8.80 15.29
N ALA A 130 -4.12 -9.19 14.72
CA ALA A 130 -4.00 -9.74 13.38
C ALA A 130 -4.87 -10.99 13.21
N ARG A 131 -4.80 -11.94 14.15
CA ARG A 131 -5.67 -13.14 14.15
C ARG A 131 -7.16 -12.80 14.16
N ARG A 132 -7.58 -11.79 14.93
CA ARG A 132 -9.00 -11.36 14.98
C ARG A 132 -9.45 -10.66 13.70
N ALA A 133 -8.54 -9.95 13.02
CA ALA A 133 -8.81 -9.37 11.71
C ALA A 133 -8.97 -10.47 10.65
N ALA A 134 -7.96 -11.35 10.53
CA ALA A 134 -7.96 -12.47 9.57
C ALA A 134 -9.19 -13.37 9.72
N TRP A 135 -9.57 -13.75 10.96
CA TRP A 135 -10.76 -14.56 11.20
C TRP A 135 -12.05 -13.95 10.64
N ARG A 136 -12.22 -12.62 10.73
CA ARG A 136 -13.39 -11.92 10.17
C ARG A 136 -13.32 -11.78 8.65
N MET A 137 -12.13 -11.50 8.11
CA MET A 137 -11.96 -11.34 6.66
C MET A 137 -12.28 -12.65 5.94
N ILE A 138 -11.66 -13.74 6.37
CA ILE A 138 -11.86 -15.08 5.78
C ILE A 138 -13.32 -15.51 5.89
N ARG A 139 -13.99 -15.35 7.05
CA ARG A 139 -15.40 -15.77 7.18
C ARG A 139 -16.37 -14.92 6.36
N ARG A 140 -16.04 -13.64 6.11
CA ARG A 140 -16.79 -12.77 5.20
C ARG A 140 -16.57 -13.16 3.73
N GLU A 141 -15.34 -13.50 3.35
CA GLU A 141 -14.98 -13.97 2.00
C GLU A 141 -15.65 -15.30 1.67
N GLU A 142 -15.65 -16.24 2.62
CA GLU A 142 -16.26 -17.57 2.51
C GLU A 142 -17.79 -17.57 2.78
N ASN A 143 -18.41 -16.42 3.05
CA ASN A 143 -19.83 -16.26 3.41
C ASN A 143 -20.30 -17.18 4.57
N VAL A 144 -19.44 -17.43 5.56
CA VAL A 144 -19.74 -18.25 6.75
C VAL A 144 -20.27 -17.40 7.91
N ASP A 145 -20.35 -16.08 7.72
CA ASP A 145 -20.95 -15.12 8.67
C ASP A 145 -22.38 -14.73 8.26
N GLU A 146 -23.35 -15.56 8.66
CA GLU A 146 -24.75 -15.18 8.95
C GLU A 146 -25.05 -15.44 10.45
#